data_AF-A0A5B9W821-F1
#
_entry.id   AF-A0A5B9W821-F1
#
_cell.length_a   1.000
_cell.length_b   1.000
_cell.length_c   1.000
_cell.angle_alpha   90.00
_cell.angle_beta   90.00
_cell.angle_gamma   90.00
#
_symmetry.space_group_name_H-M   'P 1'
#
loop_
_entity.id
_entity.type
_entity.pdbx_description
1 polymer ?
#
loop_
_entity_poly.entity_id
_entity_poly.type
_entity_poly.pdbx_seq_one_letter_code
_entity_poly.pdbx_strand_id
1 'polypeptide(L)'
;MSRPSQAPGPRRPLVISLAAIAILCLCAWIGIRARGASPARTGGADGAASRARLLEALGTAYPRAVLGLLAATLCVFAGLSLRRRLPSRLRPILARGALAGATAIACVGLAEGGAAAYLSWQHRAPRLAMAAGPPAKTGAAGASDADASILVVGESSAEGVPYRDWLSVGKVVTWQLRRLFPTRMFHLEVQARAGWTLEQMHQKLAESSRRPDLLILYAGHNEFASRYGWSADVPYYDDDPGPGTAAGLATRLAGWSPLCRLMDEARGRALVASRPPIRPADVVTVPSHTAAQHQERLDDFRRRLGMILADLERAGVLTVVVVPPGNDAGFEPSRSVLLPGTPRADRDAFAAEVLSARELERADEARAIESYRRLIARYPGFAETHFRLARLLQRSGARDEAYREYVLARDLDAHPMRCPSAFQDVYRELAPRHGALLVDGQDVLRARAEAVGSGQLDDILFNDAMHPSLDGHMALAEAILSALRDRGAFGWPQSLAAPAISREACADHFDVTAATWKEVCRFASGFYRATLPIRFDPAEREAKAVAYESALKRLEAGETADALSVRGVGVGRPGTGPAPHR
;
A
#
# COMPACT_ATOMS: atom_id res chain seq x y z
N MET A 1 75.73 6.02 -23.41
CA MET A 1 74.56 6.87 -23.15
C MET A 1 73.30 6.13 -23.58
N SER A 2 72.66 5.47 -22.64
CA SER A 2 71.45 4.67 -22.78
C SER A 2 70.21 5.58 -22.66
N ARG A 3 69.39 5.67 -23.71
CA ARG A 3 68.02 6.20 -23.59
C ARG A 3 67.10 5.06 -23.14
N PRO A 4 66.31 5.21 -22.06
CA PRO A 4 65.33 4.20 -21.69
C PRO A 4 64.12 4.31 -22.64
N SER A 5 63.73 3.18 -23.22
CA SER A 5 62.50 3.03 -23.99
C SER A 5 61.31 3.11 -23.03
N GLN A 6 60.43 4.08 -23.22
CA GLN A 6 59.13 4.11 -22.53
C GLN A 6 58.27 2.94 -23.02
N ALA A 7 58.00 1.99 -22.13
CA ALA A 7 57.01 0.95 -22.36
C ALA A 7 55.59 1.58 -22.38
N PRO A 8 54.72 1.23 -23.34
CA PRO A 8 53.32 1.62 -23.28
C PRO A 8 52.63 0.81 -22.16
N GLY A 9 52.24 1.49 -21.09
CA GLY A 9 51.65 0.86 -19.90
C GLY A 9 50.33 0.12 -20.20
N PRO A 10 50.12 -1.10 -19.67
CA PRO A 10 48.93 -1.93 -19.93
C PRO A 10 47.72 -1.53 -19.05
N ARG A 11 47.53 -0.25 -18.75
CA ARG A 11 46.60 0.18 -17.68
C ARG A 11 45.15 0.42 -18.14
N ARG A 12 44.88 0.69 -19.42
CA ARG A 12 43.54 1.09 -19.89
C ARG A 12 42.44 0.01 -19.80
N PRO A 13 42.63 -1.25 -20.23
CA PRO A 13 41.55 -2.25 -20.16
C PRO A 13 41.27 -2.76 -18.73
N LEU A 14 42.29 -2.76 -17.87
CA LEU A 14 42.13 -3.10 -16.44
C LEU A 14 41.33 -2.01 -15.71
N VAL A 15 41.57 -0.73 -16.02
CA VAL A 15 40.84 0.41 -15.46
C VAL A 15 39.37 0.41 -15.89
N ILE A 16 39.06 0.05 -17.14
CA ILE A 16 37.67 -0.06 -17.62
C ILE A 16 36.94 -1.21 -16.92
N SER A 17 37.61 -2.36 -16.74
CA SER A 17 37.03 -3.52 -16.05
C SER A 17 36.80 -3.24 -14.56
N LEU A 18 37.74 -2.55 -13.89
CA LEU A 18 37.59 -2.11 -12.50
C LEU A 18 36.52 -1.02 -12.34
N ALA A 19 36.38 -0.11 -13.31
CA ALA A 19 35.31 0.88 -13.32
C ALA A 19 33.93 0.23 -13.49
N ALA A 20 33.79 -0.77 -14.36
CA ALA A 20 32.55 -1.52 -14.52
C ALA A 20 32.19 -2.33 -13.26
N ILE A 21 33.17 -2.99 -12.64
CA ILE A 21 32.99 -3.70 -11.36
C ILE A 21 32.63 -2.71 -10.24
N ALA A 22 33.31 -1.55 -10.17
CA ALA A 22 33.01 -0.51 -9.20
C ALA A 22 31.61 0.06 -9.40
N ILE A 23 31.15 0.26 -10.64
CA ILE A 23 29.78 0.71 -10.95
C ILE A 23 28.77 -0.36 -10.54
N LEU A 24 29.00 -1.65 -10.84
CA LEU A 24 28.10 -2.74 -10.46
C LEU A 24 28.02 -2.92 -8.93
N CYS A 25 29.17 -2.90 -8.25
CA CYS A 25 29.24 -2.92 -6.79
C CYS A 25 28.61 -1.67 -6.16
N LEU A 26 28.78 -0.50 -6.77
CA LEU A 26 28.14 0.74 -6.35
C LEU A 26 26.63 0.70 -6.58
N CYS A 27 26.14 0.10 -7.66
CA CYS A 27 24.71 -0.08 -7.92
C CYS A 27 24.07 -1.04 -6.90
N ALA A 28 24.72 -2.17 -6.65
CA ALA A 28 24.30 -3.12 -5.60
C ALA A 28 24.34 -2.48 -4.21
N TRP A 29 25.42 -1.74 -3.90
CA TRP A 29 25.57 -1.03 -2.63
C TRP A 29 24.55 0.10 -2.48
N ILE A 30 24.27 0.90 -3.52
CA ILE A 30 23.23 1.94 -3.51
C ILE A 30 21.86 1.30 -3.31
N GLY A 31 21.54 0.19 -4.00
CA GLY A 31 20.29 -0.54 -3.82
C GLY A 31 20.08 -1.04 -2.38
N ILE A 32 21.14 -1.58 -1.77
CA ILE A 32 21.13 -2.07 -0.38
C ILE A 32 21.06 -0.90 0.63
N ARG A 33 21.85 0.16 0.44
CA ARG A 33 21.87 1.34 1.35
C ARG A 33 20.59 2.17 1.25
N ALA A 34 20.00 2.28 0.08
CA ALA A 34 18.74 3.00 -0.13
C ALA A 34 17.58 2.41 0.69
N ARG A 35 17.69 1.14 1.14
CA ARG A 35 16.70 0.49 2.01
C ARG A 35 16.91 0.74 3.51
N GLY A 36 18.16 0.90 3.96
CA GLY A 36 18.48 1.17 5.38
C GLY A 36 18.20 2.60 5.83
N ALA A 37 17.85 3.47 4.89
CA ALA A 37 17.50 4.85 5.14
C ALA A 37 15.99 4.98 5.38
N SER A 38 15.61 5.29 6.62
CA SER A 38 14.31 5.89 6.90
C SER A 38 14.19 7.20 6.08
N PRO A 39 12.99 7.58 5.57
CA PRO A 39 12.79 8.82 4.81
C PRO A 39 13.39 10.06 5.50
N ALA A 40 13.41 10.06 6.84
CA ALA A 40 14.01 11.11 7.67
C ALA A 40 15.53 11.27 7.52
N ARG A 41 16.28 10.23 7.09
CA ARG A 41 17.76 10.24 7.03
C ARG A 41 18.35 10.55 5.66
N THR A 42 17.54 10.63 4.60
CA THR A 42 18.06 10.76 3.22
C THR A 42 17.48 11.92 2.43
N GLY A 43 17.74 13.13 2.92
CA GLY A 43 17.74 14.34 2.10
C GLY A 43 16.43 14.61 1.36
N GLY A 44 15.33 14.79 2.11
CA GLY A 44 14.07 15.34 1.60
C GLY A 44 13.42 14.60 0.40
N ALA A 45 12.31 15.14 -0.09
CA ALA A 45 11.60 14.59 -1.26
C ALA A 45 12.45 14.65 -2.55
N ASP A 46 13.31 15.67 -2.69
CA ASP A 46 14.17 15.89 -3.86
C ASP A 46 15.27 14.84 -4.00
N GLY A 47 15.82 14.38 -2.86
CA GLY A 47 16.78 13.30 -2.82
C GLY A 47 16.15 11.96 -3.24
N ALA A 48 14.89 11.73 -2.86
CA ALA A 48 14.15 10.53 -3.24
C ALA A 48 13.85 10.50 -4.75
N ALA A 49 13.37 11.61 -5.33
CA ALA A 49 13.13 11.73 -6.76
C ALA A 49 14.40 11.55 -7.61
N SER A 50 15.54 12.09 -7.14
CA SER A 50 16.83 11.93 -7.83
C SER A 50 17.34 10.49 -7.77
N ARG A 51 17.15 9.79 -6.65
CA ARG A 51 17.44 8.35 -6.55
C ARG A 51 16.57 7.51 -7.49
N ALA A 52 15.27 7.82 -7.60
CA ALA A 52 14.36 7.09 -8.49
C ALA A 52 14.81 7.20 -9.96
N ARG A 53 15.15 8.42 -10.42
CA ARG A 53 15.68 8.67 -11.77
C ARG A 53 16.99 7.92 -12.05
N LEU A 54 17.89 7.89 -11.07
CA LEU A 54 19.14 7.12 -11.19
C LEU A 54 18.86 5.62 -11.33
N LEU A 55 17.99 5.06 -10.49
CA LEU A 55 17.66 3.63 -10.52
C LEU A 55 16.96 3.23 -11.83
N GLU A 56 16.10 4.08 -12.38
CA GLU A 56 15.49 3.89 -13.70
C GLU A 56 16.53 3.89 -14.82
N ALA A 57 17.43 4.87 -14.84
CA ALA A 57 18.50 4.94 -15.84
C ALA A 57 19.40 3.69 -15.76
N LEU A 58 19.73 3.24 -14.56
CA LEU A 58 20.54 2.04 -14.36
C LEU A 58 19.77 0.76 -14.76
N GLY A 59 18.48 0.64 -14.41
CA GLY A 59 17.66 -0.53 -14.74
C GLY A 59 17.45 -0.70 -16.25
N THR A 60 17.42 0.42 -17.00
CA THR A 60 17.37 0.39 -18.46
C THR A 60 18.75 0.17 -19.10
N ALA A 61 19.83 0.70 -18.52
CA ALA A 61 21.18 0.55 -19.05
C ALA A 61 21.77 -0.85 -18.80
N TYR A 62 21.48 -1.46 -17.65
CA TYR A 62 22.08 -2.70 -17.20
C TYR A 62 21.88 -3.89 -18.16
N PRO A 63 20.66 -4.24 -18.61
CA PRO A 63 20.46 -5.37 -19.52
C PRO A 63 21.21 -5.18 -20.85
N ARG A 64 21.28 -3.93 -21.35
CA ARG A 64 22.02 -3.59 -22.57
C ARG A 64 23.52 -3.77 -22.38
N ALA A 65 24.05 -3.35 -21.22
CA ALA A 65 25.46 -3.52 -20.89
C ALA A 65 25.83 -5.01 -20.76
N VAL A 66 24.97 -5.83 -20.13
CA VAL A 66 25.18 -7.28 -20.01
C VAL A 66 25.15 -7.96 -21.38
N LEU A 67 24.17 -7.64 -22.23
CA LEU A 67 24.11 -8.17 -23.60
C LEU A 67 25.36 -7.78 -24.42
N GLY A 68 25.76 -6.51 -24.36
CA GLY A 68 26.96 -6.02 -25.03
C GLY A 68 28.23 -6.72 -24.54
N LEU A 69 28.35 -6.94 -23.23
CA LEU A 69 29.46 -7.67 -22.62
C LEU A 69 29.51 -9.14 -23.09
N LEU A 70 28.37 -9.83 -23.10
CA LEU A 70 28.27 -11.22 -23.58
C LEU A 70 28.66 -11.33 -25.05
N ALA A 71 28.12 -10.46 -25.91
CA ALA A 71 28.42 -10.45 -27.33
C ALA A 71 29.89 -10.12 -27.60
N ALA A 72 30.44 -9.09 -26.96
CA ALA A 72 31.84 -8.72 -27.11
C ALA A 72 32.79 -9.84 -26.66
N THR A 73 32.48 -10.47 -25.52
CA THR A 73 33.27 -11.59 -24.99
C THR A 73 33.22 -12.78 -25.94
N LEU A 74 32.04 -13.15 -26.44
CA LEU A 74 31.86 -14.23 -27.42
C LEU A 74 32.65 -13.97 -28.71
N CYS A 75 32.62 -12.74 -29.24
CA CYS A 75 33.41 -12.35 -30.41
C CYS A 75 34.92 -12.50 -30.17
N VAL A 76 35.42 -12.12 -28.98
CA VAL A 76 36.84 -12.28 -28.63
C VAL A 76 37.22 -13.77 -28.53
N PHE A 77 36.36 -14.61 -27.93
CA PHE A 77 36.55 -16.06 -27.87
C PHE A 77 36.49 -16.73 -29.24
N ALA A 78 35.57 -16.31 -30.11
CA ALA A 78 35.48 -16.79 -31.49
C ALA A 78 36.75 -16.42 -32.28
N GLY A 79 37.24 -15.18 -32.12
CA GLY A 79 38.51 -14.73 -32.69
C GLY A 79 39.68 -15.60 -32.26
N LEU A 80 39.80 -15.92 -30.97
CA LEU A 80 40.83 -16.84 -30.47
C LEU A 80 40.70 -18.28 -31.02
N SER A 81 39.48 -18.72 -31.30
CA SER A 81 39.17 -20.07 -31.79
C SER A 81 39.40 -20.25 -33.29
N LEU A 82 39.26 -19.18 -34.09
CA LEU A 82 39.56 -19.13 -35.52
C LEU A 82 41.09 -19.10 -35.75
N ARG A 83 41.76 -20.19 -35.38
CA ARG A 83 43.23 -20.35 -35.24
C ARG A 83 44.08 -20.06 -36.49
N ARG A 84 43.51 -19.92 -37.69
CA ARG A 84 44.27 -20.07 -38.94
C ARG A 84 45.00 -18.82 -39.47
N ARG A 85 44.74 -17.59 -38.99
CA ARG A 85 45.37 -16.36 -39.56
C ARG A 85 45.58 -15.18 -38.60
N LEU A 86 45.72 -15.41 -37.29
CA LEU A 86 45.90 -14.29 -36.33
C LEU A 86 47.37 -13.88 -36.17
N PRO A 87 47.74 -12.61 -36.41
CA PRO A 87 49.06 -12.06 -36.10
C PRO A 87 49.50 -12.36 -34.66
N SER A 88 50.77 -12.70 -34.46
CA SER A 88 51.35 -13.03 -33.15
C SER A 88 51.15 -11.93 -32.09
N ARG A 89 51.09 -10.67 -32.52
CA ARG A 89 50.83 -9.49 -31.66
C ARG A 89 49.38 -9.38 -31.16
N LEU A 90 48.40 -9.93 -31.89
CA LEU A 90 46.97 -9.81 -31.54
C LEU A 90 46.52 -10.89 -30.56
N ARG A 91 47.17 -12.05 -30.56
CA ARG A 91 46.84 -13.17 -29.65
C ARG A 91 46.87 -12.82 -28.16
N PRO A 92 47.91 -12.18 -27.59
CA PRO A 92 47.92 -11.81 -26.17
C PRO A 92 46.88 -10.73 -25.85
N ILE A 93 46.54 -9.87 -26.81
CA ILE A 93 45.50 -8.83 -26.64
C ILE A 93 44.13 -9.48 -26.54
N LEU A 94 43.80 -10.39 -27.46
CA LEU A 94 42.54 -11.14 -27.43
C LEU A 94 42.45 -12.05 -26.20
N ALA A 95 43.53 -12.70 -25.78
CA ALA A 95 43.54 -13.52 -24.57
C ALA A 95 43.26 -12.68 -23.30
N ARG A 96 43.86 -11.49 -23.18
CA ARG A 96 43.55 -10.55 -22.09
C ARG A 96 42.11 -10.04 -22.18
N GLY A 97 41.60 -9.79 -23.39
CA GLY A 97 40.21 -9.41 -23.63
C GLY A 97 39.22 -10.50 -23.21
N ALA A 98 39.50 -11.77 -23.55
CA ALA A 98 38.70 -12.92 -23.15
C ALA A 98 38.69 -13.10 -21.63
N LEU A 99 39.86 -12.95 -20.99
CA LEU A 99 39.96 -13.01 -19.53
C LEU A 99 39.19 -11.87 -18.87
N ALA A 100 39.34 -10.63 -19.34
CA ALA A 100 38.60 -9.48 -18.83
C ALA A 100 37.08 -9.65 -19.00
N GLY A 101 36.63 -10.12 -20.17
CA GLY A 101 35.23 -10.41 -20.45
C GLY A 101 34.67 -11.51 -19.53
N ALA A 102 35.39 -12.63 -19.40
CA ALA A 102 35.01 -13.73 -18.51
C ALA A 102 34.92 -13.29 -17.04
N THR A 103 35.89 -12.50 -16.56
CA THR A 103 35.87 -11.94 -15.19
C THR A 103 34.66 -11.02 -15.00
N ALA A 104 34.37 -10.14 -15.97
CA ALA A 104 33.21 -9.25 -15.88
C ALA A 104 31.89 -10.02 -15.88
N ILE A 105 31.76 -11.08 -16.69
CA ILE A 105 30.59 -11.97 -16.70
C ILE A 105 30.46 -12.68 -15.34
N ALA A 106 31.57 -13.15 -14.75
CA ALA A 106 31.55 -13.76 -13.43
C ALA A 106 31.08 -12.75 -12.34
N CYS A 107 31.54 -11.50 -12.40
CA CYS A 107 31.05 -10.44 -11.51
C CYS A 107 29.56 -10.16 -11.68
N VAL A 108 29.06 -10.14 -12.93
CA VAL A 108 27.62 -10.02 -13.22
C VAL A 108 26.86 -11.19 -12.58
N GLY A 109 27.35 -12.42 -12.74
CA GLY A 109 26.75 -13.61 -12.12
C GLY A 109 26.73 -13.55 -10.59
N LEU A 110 27.79 -13.04 -9.96
CA LEU A 110 27.82 -12.81 -8.51
C LEU A 110 26.84 -11.73 -8.05
N ALA A 111 26.71 -10.64 -8.81
CA ALA A 111 25.76 -9.58 -8.51
C ALA A 111 24.30 -10.06 -8.62
N GLU A 112 23.99 -10.83 -9.67
CA GLU A 112 22.67 -11.46 -9.86
C GLU A 112 22.38 -12.49 -8.77
N GLY A 113 23.33 -13.37 -8.46
CA GLY A 113 23.19 -14.35 -7.38
C GLY A 113 23.03 -13.69 -6.01
N GLY A 114 23.78 -12.62 -5.74
CA GLY A 114 23.66 -11.81 -4.53
C GLY A 114 22.30 -11.11 -4.43
N ALA A 115 21.83 -10.51 -5.52
CA ALA A 115 20.50 -9.90 -5.59
C ALA A 115 19.38 -10.93 -5.39
N ALA A 116 19.50 -12.12 -6.01
CA ALA A 116 18.55 -13.21 -5.84
C ALA A 116 18.49 -13.71 -4.39
N ALA A 117 19.65 -13.93 -3.77
CA ALA A 117 19.75 -14.33 -2.36
C ALA A 117 19.16 -13.26 -1.43
N TYR A 118 19.46 -11.99 -1.71
CA TYR A 118 18.93 -10.86 -0.95
C TYR A 118 17.42 -10.73 -1.08
N LEU A 119 16.87 -10.80 -2.30
CA LEU A 119 15.42 -10.76 -2.55
C LEU A 119 14.73 -11.97 -1.90
N SER A 120 15.30 -13.16 -2.01
CA SER A 120 14.75 -14.36 -1.36
C SER A 120 14.71 -14.22 0.16
N TRP A 121 15.78 -13.68 0.76
CA TRP A 121 15.83 -13.38 2.18
C TRP A 121 14.85 -12.27 2.56
N GLN A 122 14.77 -11.22 1.77
CA GLN A 122 13.90 -10.06 1.98
C GLN A 122 12.43 -10.43 1.91
N HIS A 123 12.04 -11.28 0.96
CA HIS A 123 10.64 -11.65 0.71
C HIS A 123 10.27 -13.00 1.32
N ARG A 124 11.14 -13.56 2.17
CA ARG A 124 10.82 -14.80 2.88
C ARG A 124 9.52 -14.65 3.65
N ALA A 125 8.78 -15.74 3.74
CA ALA A 125 7.64 -15.89 4.62
C ALA A 125 8.09 -16.78 5.79
N PRO A 126 8.62 -16.20 6.87
CA PRO A 126 9.13 -16.98 8.00
C PRO A 126 7.98 -17.68 8.74
N ARG A 127 8.28 -18.77 9.45
CA ARG A 127 7.36 -19.28 10.48
C ARG A 127 7.38 -18.34 11.68
N LEU A 128 6.25 -18.20 12.36
CA LEU A 128 6.19 -17.42 13.60
C LEU A 128 6.95 -18.16 14.70
N ALA A 129 7.89 -17.50 15.38
CA ALA A 129 8.68 -18.12 16.45
C ALA A 129 7.80 -18.67 17.58
N MET A 130 6.69 -17.98 17.89
CA MET A 130 5.71 -18.44 18.87
C MET A 130 5.05 -19.79 18.54
N ALA A 131 5.04 -20.20 17.26
CA ALA A 131 4.48 -21.47 16.81
C ALA A 131 5.45 -22.66 16.89
N ALA A 132 6.71 -22.43 17.28
CA ALA A 132 7.74 -23.48 17.36
C ALA A 132 7.66 -24.33 18.64
N GLY A 133 7.07 -23.81 19.72
CA GLY A 133 6.85 -24.56 20.96
C GLY A 133 5.70 -25.57 20.87
N PRO A 134 5.54 -26.46 21.87
CA PRO A 134 4.45 -27.45 21.87
C PRO A 134 3.08 -26.77 21.70
N PRO A 135 2.13 -27.43 21.02
CA PRO A 135 0.79 -26.90 20.83
C PRO A 135 0.16 -26.62 22.19
N ALA A 136 -0.36 -25.41 22.38
CA ALA A 136 -1.10 -25.09 23.60
C ALA A 136 -2.37 -25.95 23.64
N LYS A 137 -2.81 -26.34 24.85
CA LYS A 137 -4.08 -27.07 25.00
C LYS A 137 -5.21 -26.18 24.51
N THR A 138 -5.75 -26.52 23.34
CA THR A 138 -6.92 -25.88 22.74
C THR A 138 -8.11 -26.03 23.68
N GLY A 139 -8.68 -24.92 24.15
CA GLY A 139 -9.87 -24.91 25.00
C GLY A 139 -9.75 -24.15 26.32
N ALA A 140 -8.55 -23.67 26.68
CA ALA A 140 -8.32 -22.90 27.92
C ALA A 140 -7.76 -21.49 27.67
N ALA A 141 -8.02 -20.88 26.49
CA ALA A 141 -7.64 -19.49 26.24
C ALA A 141 -8.51 -18.57 27.11
N GLY A 142 -8.03 -18.32 28.33
CA GLY A 142 -8.54 -17.28 29.22
C GLY A 142 -9.64 -17.69 30.21
N ALA A 143 -9.94 -18.98 30.41
CA ALA A 143 -10.86 -19.40 31.48
C ALA A 143 -10.26 -19.25 32.90
N SER A 144 -8.98 -18.91 33.02
CA SER A 144 -8.36 -18.50 34.28
C SER A 144 -8.55 -17.00 34.52
N ASP A 145 -8.67 -16.62 35.79
CA ASP A 145 -8.63 -15.23 36.25
C ASP A 145 -7.23 -14.56 36.10
N ALA A 146 -6.29 -15.22 35.41
CA ALA A 146 -4.93 -14.73 35.22
C ALA A 146 -4.88 -13.58 34.21
N ASP A 147 -3.95 -12.64 34.40
CA ASP A 147 -3.71 -11.54 33.47
C ASP A 147 -3.56 -12.02 32.01
N ALA A 148 -4.05 -11.22 31.07
CA ALA A 148 -4.02 -11.52 29.64
C ALA A 148 -3.19 -10.49 28.88
N SER A 149 -2.55 -10.93 27.80
CA SER A 149 -1.80 -10.10 26.87
C SER A 149 -2.54 -9.99 25.54
N ILE A 150 -2.66 -8.76 25.03
CA ILE A 150 -3.32 -8.44 23.77
C ILE A 150 -2.27 -7.84 22.84
N LEU A 151 -2.09 -8.43 21.66
CA LEU A 151 -1.21 -7.92 20.62
C LEU A 151 -2.02 -7.42 19.44
N VAL A 152 -1.84 -6.15 19.08
CA VAL A 152 -2.41 -5.59 17.84
C VAL A 152 -1.32 -5.53 16.79
N VAL A 153 -1.56 -6.18 15.65
CA VAL A 153 -0.68 -6.13 14.47
C VAL A 153 -1.46 -5.51 13.33
N GLY A 154 -0.86 -4.56 12.64
CA GLY A 154 -1.56 -3.88 11.55
C GLY A 154 -0.80 -2.71 10.96
N GLU A 155 -1.52 -1.90 10.21
CA GLU A 155 -1.00 -0.67 9.62
C GLU A 155 -1.44 0.59 10.39
N SER A 156 -1.42 1.76 9.75
CA SER A 156 -1.78 3.03 10.37
C SER A 156 -3.18 3.04 11.00
N SER A 157 -4.18 2.43 10.37
CA SER A 157 -5.54 2.34 10.92
C SER A 157 -5.60 1.52 12.22
N ALA A 158 -4.80 0.46 12.32
CA ALA A 158 -4.69 -0.36 13.53
C ALA A 158 -3.87 0.33 14.63
N GLU A 159 -2.85 1.11 14.24
CA GLU A 159 -2.06 1.97 15.12
C GLU A 159 -2.94 3.08 15.73
N GLY A 160 -4.02 3.44 15.05
CA GLY A 160 -5.00 4.43 15.49
C GLY A 160 -4.82 5.79 14.82
N VAL A 161 -4.07 5.91 13.73
CA VAL A 161 -3.89 7.17 13.00
C VAL A 161 -5.26 7.74 12.57
N PRO A 162 -5.52 9.06 12.73
CA PRO A 162 -4.64 10.10 13.29
C PRO A 162 -4.63 10.21 14.82
N TYR A 163 -5.44 9.42 15.52
CA TYR A 163 -5.59 9.40 16.98
C TYR A 163 -4.54 8.59 17.76
N ARG A 164 -3.54 7.99 17.10
CA ARG A 164 -2.58 7.00 17.66
C ARG A 164 -2.06 7.27 19.07
N ASP A 165 -1.81 8.54 19.42
CA ASP A 165 -1.31 8.92 20.74
C ASP A 165 -2.39 8.79 21.83
N TRP A 166 -3.66 8.98 21.48
CA TRP A 166 -4.85 8.87 22.33
C TRP A 166 -5.53 7.51 22.22
N LEU A 167 -6.12 7.20 21.07
CA LEU A 167 -6.96 6.01 20.88
C LEU A 167 -6.54 5.17 19.67
N SER A 168 -6.93 3.91 19.72
CA SER A 168 -6.89 2.96 18.61
C SER A 168 -7.93 1.88 18.89
N VAL A 169 -8.27 1.06 17.89
CA VAL A 169 -9.24 -0.04 18.09
C VAL A 169 -8.81 -0.97 19.23
N GLY A 170 -7.51 -1.28 19.34
CA GLY A 170 -6.97 -2.11 20.42
C GLY A 170 -7.06 -1.47 21.80
N LYS A 171 -6.82 -0.15 21.89
CA LYS A 171 -6.98 0.60 23.14
C LYS A 171 -8.43 0.58 23.62
N VAL A 172 -9.39 0.79 22.72
CA VAL A 172 -10.83 0.77 23.04
C VAL A 172 -11.27 -0.62 23.50
N VAL A 173 -10.87 -1.69 22.79
CA VAL A 173 -11.15 -3.08 23.20
C VAL A 173 -10.56 -3.37 24.58
N THR A 174 -9.30 -3.00 24.82
CA THR A 174 -8.62 -3.23 26.11
C THR A 174 -9.30 -2.49 27.25
N TRP A 175 -9.71 -1.24 27.03
CA TRP A 175 -10.46 -0.46 28.00
C TRP A 175 -11.75 -1.17 28.43
N GLN A 176 -12.55 -1.64 27.47
CA GLN A 176 -13.80 -2.33 27.78
C GLN A 176 -13.57 -3.67 28.47
N LEU A 177 -12.57 -4.46 28.04
CA LEU A 177 -12.22 -5.71 28.71
C LEU A 177 -11.84 -5.48 30.19
N ARG A 178 -11.04 -4.45 30.50
CA ARG A 178 -10.70 -4.09 31.89
C ARG A 178 -11.92 -3.66 32.71
N ARG A 179 -12.92 -3.02 32.09
CA ARG A 179 -14.18 -2.68 32.76
C ARG A 179 -15.02 -3.92 33.08
N LEU A 180 -15.04 -4.88 32.16
CA LEU A 180 -15.85 -6.10 32.27
C LEU A 180 -15.24 -7.13 33.21
N PHE A 181 -13.91 -7.23 33.26
CA PHE A 181 -13.18 -8.14 34.14
C PHE A 181 -12.26 -7.33 35.08
N PRO A 182 -12.81 -6.64 36.10
CA PRO A 182 -12.05 -5.71 36.93
C PRO A 182 -10.95 -6.37 37.77
N THR A 183 -11.03 -7.69 37.99
CA THR A 183 -10.03 -8.48 38.72
C THR A 183 -8.87 -8.96 37.85
N ARG A 184 -8.94 -8.78 36.52
CA ARG A 184 -7.97 -9.27 35.55
C ARG A 184 -7.30 -8.10 34.82
N MET A 185 -5.97 -8.09 34.78
CA MET A 185 -5.25 -7.10 33.99
C MET A 185 -5.13 -7.55 32.53
N PHE A 186 -5.39 -6.62 31.61
CA PHE A 186 -5.12 -6.81 30.17
C PHE A 186 -3.95 -5.94 29.75
N HIS A 187 -2.85 -6.55 29.31
CA HIS A 187 -1.65 -5.89 28.83
C HIS A 187 -1.71 -5.74 27.31
N LEU A 188 -1.96 -4.51 26.84
CA LEU A 188 -1.97 -4.20 25.42
C LEU A 188 -0.56 -3.87 24.91
N GLU A 189 -0.19 -4.52 23.80
CA GLU A 189 0.94 -4.16 22.96
C GLU A 189 0.44 -3.84 21.55
N VAL A 190 0.82 -2.68 21.01
CA VAL A 190 0.50 -2.29 19.64
C VAL A 190 1.77 -2.36 18.79
N GLN A 191 1.84 -3.37 17.92
CA GLN A 191 2.86 -3.55 16.89
C GLN A 191 2.31 -3.19 15.50
N ALA A 192 1.50 -2.14 15.43
CA ALA A 192 1.00 -1.58 14.18
C ALA A 192 1.82 -0.36 13.74
N ARG A 193 1.99 -0.17 12.43
CA ARG A 193 2.84 0.90 11.88
C ARG A 193 2.32 1.46 10.56
N ALA A 194 2.27 2.78 10.45
CA ALA A 194 1.99 3.45 9.19
C ALA A 194 2.93 3.02 8.04
N GLY A 195 2.34 2.78 6.86
CA GLY A 195 3.04 2.39 5.64
C GLY A 195 3.56 0.95 5.62
N TRP A 196 3.24 0.13 6.64
CA TRP A 196 3.60 -1.29 6.63
C TRP A 196 2.64 -2.11 5.79
N THR A 197 3.21 -3.03 5.01
CA THR A 197 2.51 -4.10 4.30
C THR A 197 2.41 -5.35 5.17
N LEU A 198 1.52 -6.29 4.81
CA LEU A 198 1.39 -7.58 5.50
C LEU A 198 2.73 -8.35 5.52
N GLU A 199 3.55 -8.19 4.48
CA GLU A 199 4.90 -8.75 4.43
C GLU A 199 5.79 -8.27 5.58
N GLN A 200 5.84 -6.96 5.83
CA GLN A 200 6.67 -6.38 6.90
C GLN A 200 6.13 -6.77 8.27
N MET A 201 4.81 -6.80 8.42
CA MET A 201 4.14 -7.29 9.63
C MET A 201 4.46 -8.76 9.90
N HIS A 202 4.40 -9.62 8.87
CA HIS A 202 4.75 -11.03 8.97
C HIS A 202 6.19 -11.22 9.47
N GLN A 203 7.12 -10.46 8.89
CA GLN A 203 8.53 -10.49 9.30
C GLN A 203 8.71 -10.05 10.75
N LYS A 204 8.04 -8.97 11.15
CA LYS A 204 8.13 -8.45 12.52
C LYS A 204 7.53 -9.43 13.52
N LEU A 205 6.37 -9.99 13.22
CA LEU A 205 5.68 -10.95 14.09
C LEU A 205 6.51 -12.22 14.29
N ALA A 206 7.27 -12.65 13.27
CA ALA A 206 8.16 -13.79 13.38
C ALA A 206 9.35 -13.58 14.32
N GLU A 207 9.70 -12.33 14.65
CA GLU A 207 10.70 -12.01 15.68
C GLU A 207 10.15 -12.19 17.11
N SER A 208 8.83 -12.23 17.29
CA SER A 208 8.20 -12.38 18.61
C SER A 208 8.09 -13.85 19.01
N SER A 209 8.78 -14.23 20.09
CA SER A 209 8.65 -15.54 20.73
C SER A 209 7.52 -15.60 21.77
N ARG A 210 7.04 -14.43 22.24
CA ARG A 210 5.96 -14.36 23.24
C ARG A 210 4.62 -14.67 22.58
N ARG A 211 3.86 -15.59 23.17
CA ARG A 211 2.49 -15.93 22.76
C ARG A 211 1.52 -14.94 23.44
N PRO A 212 0.81 -14.08 22.69
CA PRO A 212 -0.27 -13.30 23.28
C PRO A 212 -1.50 -14.17 23.53
N ASP A 213 -2.36 -13.76 24.46
CA ASP A 213 -3.64 -14.43 24.72
C ASP A 213 -4.68 -14.06 23.66
N LEU A 214 -4.57 -12.85 23.10
CA LEU A 214 -5.36 -12.37 21.96
C LEU A 214 -4.45 -11.63 20.96
N LEU A 215 -4.58 -11.98 19.68
CA LEU A 215 -4.01 -11.20 18.58
C LEU A 215 -5.13 -10.57 17.75
N ILE A 216 -5.05 -9.25 17.51
CA ILE A 216 -5.92 -8.53 16.59
C ILE A 216 -5.10 -8.15 15.35
N LEU A 217 -5.45 -8.67 14.19
CA LEU A 217 -4.81 -8.38 12.91
C LEU A 217 -5.70 -7.46 12.06
N TYR A 218 -5.19 -6.28 11.68
CA TYR A 218 -5.91 -5.31 10.86
C TYR A 218 -4.97 -4.66 9.83
N ALA A 219 -5.02 -5.14 8.59
CA ALA A 219 -4.12 -4.71 7.51
C ALA A 219 -4.66 -4.97 6.10
N GLY A 220 -4.38 -4.08 5.16
CA GLY A 220 -4.58 -4.33 3.74
C GLY A 220 -4.61 -3.09 2.84
N HIS A 221 -4.66 -1.88 3.41
CA HIS A 221 -4.63 -0.63 2.64
C HIS A 221 -3.29 -0.41 1.95
N ASN A 222 -2.19 -0.82 2.57
CA ASN A 222 -0.84 -0.54 2.08
C ASN A 222 -0.30 -1.50 1.00
N GLU A 223 -1.08 -2.48 0.54
CA GLU A 223 -0.56 -3.46 -0.44
C GLU A 223 -0.24 -2.87 -1.81
N PHE A 224 -0.73 -1.66 -2.11
CA PHE A 224 -0.41 -0.93 -3.33
C PHE A 224 0.28 0.41 -3.04
N ALA A 225 -0.37 1.34 -2.34
CA ALA A 225 0.13 2.71 -2.12
C ALA A 225 1.49 2.80 -1.40
N SER A 226 1.89 1.76 -0.64
CA SER A 226 3.21 1.68 0.00
C SER A 226 4.26 0.91 -0.81
N ARG A 227 3.88 0.29 -1.93
CA ARG A 227 4.77 -0.47 -2.82
C ARG A 227 5.04 0.26 -4.14
N TYR A 228 3.99 0.86 -4.70
CA TYR A 228 4.04 1.60 -5.95
C TYR A 228 3.98 3.09 -5.66
N GLY A 229 4.95 3.83 -6.21
CA GLY A 229 5.01 5.27 -6.03
C GLY A 229 3.79 5.99 -6.58
N TRP A 230 3.53 7.18 -6.06
CA TRP A 230 2.36 7.98 -6.38
C TRP A 230 2.34 8.42 -7.86
N SER A 231 3.53 8.63 -8.42
CA SER A 231 3.77 8.89 -9.85
C SER A 231 4.32 7.67 -10.60
N ALA A 232 4.13 6.46 -10.08
CA ALA A 232 4.51 5.26 -10.82
C ALA A 232 3.52 5.07 -11.96
N ASP A 233 4.05 4.93 -13.18
CA ASP A 233 3.31 4.65 -14.39
C ASP A 233 3.90 3.39 -15.02
N VAL A 234 3.06 2.47 -15.46
CA VAL A 234 3.50 1.30 -16.22
C VAL A 234 3.04 1.39 -17.68
N PRO A 235 3.85 0.93 -18.65
CA PRO A 235 3.40 0.78 -20.03
C PRO A 235 2.12 -0.06 -20.08
N TYR A 236 1.08 0.45 -20.74
CA TYR A 236 -0.26 -0.11 -20.64
C TYR A 236 -1.05 -0.15 -21.95
N TYR A 237 -1.04 0.93 -22.76
CA TYR A 237 -1.77 0.95 -24.03
C TYR A 237 -0.92 0.40 -25.18
N ASP A 238 -1.54 -0.37 -26.07
CA ASP A 238 -0.85 -1.07 -27.18
C ASP A 238 -0.30 -0.11 -28.25
N ASP A 239 -0.92 1.06 -28.40
CA ASP A 239 -0.57 2.09 -29.39
C ASP A 239 0.33 3.20 -28.84
N ASP A 240 0.65 3.16 -27.54
CA ASP A 240 1.69 4.02 -26.99
C ASP A 240 3.03 3.64 -27.63
N PRO A 241 3.92 4.61 -27.92
CA PRO A 241 5.20 4.33 -28.56
C PRO A 241 6.02 3.38 -27.68
N GLY A 242 6.00 2.11 -28.06
CA GLY A 242 6.70 1.06 -27.35
C GLY A 242 8.21 1.28 -27.36
N PRO A 243 8.94 0.68 -26.41
CA PRO A 243 10.38 0.62 -26.52
C PRO A 243 10.72 -0.10 -27.83
N GLY A 244 11.47 0.55 -28.74
CA GLY A 244 11.88 -0.06 -30.01
C GLY A 244 12.49 -1.46 -29.80
N THR A 245 12.53 -2.31 -30.83
CA THR A 245 12.83 -3.76 -30.71
C THR A 245 13.97 -4.14 -29.74
N ALA A 246 15.10 -3.45 -29.82
CA ALA A 246 16.25 -3.67 -28.93
C ALA A 246 15.96 -3.29 -27.46
N ALA A 247 15.22 -2.22 -27.22
CA ALA A 247 14.76 -1.82 -25.90
C ALA A 247 13.69 -2.79 -25.37
N GLY A 248 12.77 -3.29 -26.21
CA GLY A 248 11.80 -4.33 -25.85
C GLY A 248 12.47 -5.64 -25.41
N LEU A 249 13.52 -6.08 -26.12
CA LEU A 249 14.32 -7.24 -25.71
C LEU A 249 15.05 -7.00 -24.38
N ALA A 250 15.64 -5.81 -24.19
CA ALA A 250 16.29 -5.44 -22.94
C ALA A 250 15.32 -5.44 -21.75
N THR A 251 14.10 -4.92 -21.93
CA THR A 251 13.04 -4.94 -20.89
C THR A 251 12.61 -6.37 -20.56
N ARG A 252 12.45 -7.24 -21.57
CA ARG A 252 12.15 -8.66 -21.34
C ARG A 252 13.25 -9.34 -20.52
N LEU A 253 14.52 -9.10 -20.85
CA LEU A 253 15.65 -9.66 -20.09
C LEU A 253 15.75 -9.08 -18.68
N ALA A 254 15.44 -7.79 -18.50
CA ALA A 254 15.37 -7.17 -17.18
C ALA A 254 14.35 -7.88 -16.27
N GLY A 255 13.23 -8.35 -16.82
CA GLY A 255 12.23 -9.12 -16.06
C GLY A 255 12.75 -10.44 -15.49
N TRP A 256 13.86 -10.97 -16.00
CA TRP A 256 14.49 -12.21 -15.54
C TRP A 256 15.71 -11.96 -14.65
N SER A 257 16.10 -10.69 -14.46
CA SER A 257 17.26 -10.29 -13.68
C SER A 257 16.84 -9.97 -12.23
N PRO A 258 17.28 -10.77 -11.23
CA PRO A 258 17.15 -10.42 -9.82
C PRO A 258 17.71 -9.04 -9.48
N LEU A 259 18.80 -8.61 -10.13
CA LEU A 259 19.36 -7.29 -9.90
C LEU A 259 18.44 -6.18 -10.42
N CYS A 260 17.87 -6.31 -11.63
CA CYS A 260 16.87 -5.36 -12.11
C CYS A 260 15.64 -5.32 -11.19
N ARG A 261 15.14 -6.48 -10.74
CA ARG A 261 14.04 -6.54 -9.77
C ARG A 261 14.37 -5.81 -8.46
N LEU A 262 15.58 -6.01 -7.92
CA LEU A 262 16.03 -5.31 -6.72
C LEU A 262 16.08 -3.79 -6.93
N MET A 263 16.52 -3.35 -8.10
CA MET A 263 16.57 -1.93 -8.46
C MET A 263 15.18 -1.33 -8.65
N ASP A 264 14.25 -2.06 -9.27
CA ASP A 264 12.86 -1.65 -9.43
C ASP A 264 12.15 -1.52 -8.08
N GLU A 265 12.38 -2.43 -7.14
CA GLU A 265 11.85 -2.31 -5.78
C GLU A 265 12.45 -1.12 -5.02
N ALA A 266 13.75 -0.88 -5.18
CA ALA A 266 14.40 0.29 -4.60
C ALA A 266 13.85 1.59 -5.21
N ARG A 267 13.56 1.58 -6.51
CA ARG A 267 12.94 2.71 -7.23
C ARG A 267 11.52 2.96 -6.73
N GLY A 268 10.70 1.91 -6.60
CA GLY A 268 9.34 1.99 -6.06
C GLY A 268 9.31 2.66 -4.69
N ARG A 269 10.18 2.22 -3.76
CA ARG A 269 10.34 2.86 -2.44
C ARG A 269 10.75 4.33 -2.52
N ALA A 270 11.69 4.66 -3.41
CA ALA A 270 12.11 6.04 -3.63
C ALA A 270 10.96 6.91 -4.16
N LEU A 271 10.11 6.35 -5.03
CA LEU A 271 8.94 7.05 -5.57
C LEU A 271 7.83 7.22 -4.52
N VAL A 272 7.59 6.24 -3.65
CA VAL A 272 6.67 6.36 -2.49
C VAL A 272 7.14 7.48 -1.55
N ALA A 273 8.45 7.64 -1.37
CA ALA A 273 9.03 8.71 -0.55
C ALA A 273 9.13 10.07 -1.27
N SER A 274 8.87 10.11 -2.59
CA SER A 274 8.88 11.34 -3.39
C SER A 274 7.47 11.90 -3.52
N ARG A 275 7.33 13.23 -3.42
CA ARG A 275 6.06 13.89 -3.70
C ARG A 275 6.09 14.39 -5.14
N PRO A 276 5.26 13.84 -6.04
CA PRO A 276 5.20 14.35 -7.39
C PRO A 276 4.67 15.79 -7.41
N PRO A 277 5.07 16.61 -8.40
CA PRO A 277 4.46 17.91 -8.60
C PRO A 277 2.97 17.73 -8.86
N ILE A 278 2.15 18.66 -8.36
CA ILE A 278 0.71 18.67 -8.64
C ILE A 278 0.54 18.91 -10.15
N ARG A 279 0.05 17.89 -10.86
CA ARG A 279 -0.48 17.99 -12.21
C ARG A 279 -1.82 17.27 -12.20
N PRO A 280 -2.91 17.87 -12.71
CA PRO A 280 -4.15 17.13 -12.91
C PRO A 280 -3.83 15.92 -13.79
N ALA A 281 -4.15 14.71 -13.33
CA ALA A 281 -4.06 13.55 -14.18
C ALA A 281 -5.09 13.68 -15.31
N ASP A 282 -4.77 13.12 -16.48
CA ASP A 282 -5.75 12.98 -17.57
C ASP A 282 -6.94 12.12 -17.10
N VAL A 283 -8.13 12.36 -17.68
CA VAL A 283 -9.35 11.58 -17.41
C VAL A 283 -9.06 10.08 -17.54
N VAL A 284 -8.45 9.70 -18.67
CA VAL A 284 -7.97 8.36 -18.98
C VAL A 284 -6.46 8.35 -18.78
N THR A 285 -5.98 7.57 -17.81
CA THR A 285 -4.56 7.51 -17.45
C THR A 285 -3.99 6.10 -17.64
N VAL A 286 -2.88 5.80 -16.98
CA VAL A 286 -2.24 4.48 -16.91
C VAL A 286 -2.17 3.98 -15.47
N PRO A 287 -2.17 2.67 -15.23
CA PRO A 287 -2.13 2.13 -13.88
C PRO A 287 -0.75 2.31 -13.23
N SER A 288 -0.72 2.22 -11.91
CA SER A 288 0.53 2.30 -11.13
C SER A 288 1.32 1.00 -11.09
N HIS A 289 0.70 -0.09 -11.54
CA HIS A 289 1.22 -1.44 -11.51
C HIS A 289 0.56 -2.25 -12.64
N THR A 290 1.25 -3.31 -13.07
CA THR A 290 0.73 -4.22 -14.10
C THR A 290 -0.29 -5.21 -13.52
N ALA A 291 -1.12 -5.80 -14.37
CA ALA A 291 -2.03 -6.88 -13.96
C ALA A 291 -1.29 -8.08 -13.33
N ALA A 292 -0.11 -8.42 -13.85
CA ALA A 292 0.74 -9.48 -13.28
C ALA A 292 1.23 -9.13 -11.87
N GLN A 293 1.62 -7.87 -11.65
CA GLN A 293 2.00 -7.39 -10.32
C GLN A 293 0.81 -7.39 -9.36
N HIS A 294 -0.38 -6.97 -9.82
CA HIS A 294 -1.60 -7.05 -9.02
C HIS A 294 -1.86 -8.48 -8.53
N GLN A 295 -1.84 -9.45 -9.45
CA GLN A 295 -2.05 -10.86 -9.12
C GLN A 295 -0.97 -11.39 -8.18
N GLU A 296 0.31 -11.05 -8.41
CA GLU A 296 1.41 -11.42 -7.51
C GLU A 296 1.19 -10.89 -6.09
N ARG A 297 0.69 -9.65 -5.94
CA ARG A 297 0.39 -9.06 -4.63
C ARG A 297 -0.73 -9.83 -3.93
N LEU A 298 -1.81 -10.14 -4.65
CA LEU A 298 -2.93 -10.90 -4.09
C LEU A 298 -2.51 -12.31 -3.65
N ASP A 299 -1.71 -13.00 -4.47
CA ASP A 299 -1.21 -14.34 -4.17
C ASP A 299 -0.24 -14.34 -2.98
N ASP A 300 0.66 -13.35 -2.89
CA ASP A 300 1.54 -13.18 -1.72
C ASP A 300 0.75 -12.85 -0.46
N PHE A 301 -0.25 -11.97 -0.56
CA PHE A 301 -1.13 -11.62 0.54
C PHE A 301 -1.87 -12.84 1.08
N ARG A 302 -2.54 -13.60 0.20
CA ARG A 302 -3.22 -14.86 0.55
C ARG A 302 -2.29 -15.86 1.21
N ARG A 303 -1.11 -16.09 0.61
CA ARG A 303 -0.12 -17.01 1.16
C ARG A 303 0.32 -16.59 2.56
N ARG A 304 0.69 -15.32 2.76
CA ARG A 304 1.17 -14.81 4.05
C ARG A 304 0.09 -14.82 5.11
N LEU A 305 -1.11 -14.36 4.78
CA LEU A 305 -2.23 -14.37 5.72
C LEU A 305 -2.53 -15.80 6.16
N GLY A 306 -2.60 -16.76 5.22
CA GLY A 306 -2.77 -18.18 5.56
C GLY A 306 -1.64 -18.74 6.43
N MET A 307 -0.39 -18.37 6.16
CA MET A 307 0.75 -18.80 7.00
C MET A 307 0.68 -18.23 8.42
N ILE A 308 0.35 -16.93 8.56
CA ILE A 308 0.19 -16.27 9.85
C ILE A 308 -0.93 -16.97 10.64
N LEU A 309 -2.10 -17.13 10.04
CA LEU A 309 -3.25 -17.73 10.71
C LEU A 309 -2.99 -19.19 11.11
N ALA A 310 -2.38 -19.99 10.23
CA ALA A 310 -2.02 -21.37 10.53
C ALA A 310 -0.99 -21.48 11.68
N ASP A 311 -0.04 -20.54 11.77
CA ASP A 311 0.94 -20.53 12.86
C ASP A 311 0.33 -20.04 14.17
N LEU A 312 -0.59 -19.07 14.14
CA LEU A 312 -1.33 -18.61 15.32
C LEU A 312 -2.28 -19.69 15.86
N GLU A 313 -2.97 -20.40 14.98
CA GLU A 313 -3.79 -21.56 15.31
C GLU A 313 -2.95 -22.66 15.98
N ARG A 314 -1.79 -23.01 15.40
CA ARG A 314 -0.86 -23.99 16.00
C ARG A 314 -0.35 -23.54 17.37
N ALA A 315 -0.11 -22.24 17.54
CA ALA A 315 0.31 -21.66 18.80
C ALA A 315 -0.82 -21.59 19.84
N GLY A 316 -2.08 -21.81 19.43
CA GLY A 316 -3.26 -21.71 20.28
C GLY A 316 -3.63 -20.27 20.66
N VAL A 317 -3.25 -19.29 19.83
CA VAL A 317 -3.53 -17.87 20.08
C VAL A 317 -4.93 -17.54 19.60
N LEU A 318 -5.78 -16.97 20.48
CA LEU A 318 -7.07 -16.44 20.05
C LEU A 318 -6.83 -15.30 19.07
N THR A 319 -7.36 -15.42 17.86
CA THR A 319 -7.09 -14.47 16.80
C THR A 319 -8.38 -13.81 16.35
N VAL A 320 -8.36 -12.48 16.26
CA VAL A 320 -9.38 -11.67 15.60
C VAL A 320 -8.74 -11.05 14.36
N VAL A 321 -9.39 -11.19 13.21
CA VAL A 321 -9.00 -10.48 11.99
C VAL A 321 -10.04 -9.42 11.67
N VAL A 322 -9.60 -8.20 11.39
CA VAL A 322 -10.44 -7.10 10.95
C VAL A 322 -10.25 -6.92 9.45
N VAL A 323 -11.29 -7.18 8.68
CA VAL A 323 -11.32 -6.86 7.25
C VAL A 323 -11.23 -5.35 7.10
N PRO A 324 -10.23 -4.79 6.39
CA PRO A 324 -10.03 -3.33 6.36
C PRO A 324 -11.15 -2.58 5.63
N PRO A 325 -11.93 -1.73 6.31
CA PRO A 325 -12.93 -0.90 5.65
C PRO A 325 -12.32 0.33 4.99
N GLY A 326 -12.98 0.87 3.96
CA GLY A 326 -12.52 2.07 3.28
C GLY A 326 -13.59 3.15 3.13
N ASN A 327 -13.17 4.41 3.04
CA ASN A 327 -14.05 5.54 2.77
C ASN A 327 -14.47 5.56 1.29
N ASP A 328 -15.47 4.75 0.93
CA ASP A 328 -15.82 4.53 -0.47
C ASP A 328 -16.63 5.71 -1.06
N ALA A 329 -17.48 6.36 -0.26
CA ALA A 329 -18.27 7.51 -0.70
C ALA A 329 -17.55 8.85 -0.51
N GLY A 330 -16.65 8.94 0.47
CA GLY A 330 -15.88 10.15 0.78
C GLY A 330 -14.49 10.20 0.15
N PHE A 331 -14.06 9.22 -0.64
CA PHE A 331 -12.79 9.31 -1.33
C PHE A 331 -12.84 8.72 -2.74
N GLU A 332 -12.60 9.58 -3.71
CA GLU A 332 -12.74 9.25 -5.11
C GLU A 332 -11.55 8.40 -5.61
N PRO A 333 -11.73 7.61 -6.68
CA PRO A 333 -10.64 6.85 -7.30
C PRO A 333 -9.45 7.76 -7.64
N SER A 334 -8.23 7.25 -7.46
CA SER A 334 -7.04 7.99 -7.83
C SER A 334 -6.85 7.93 -9.34
N ARG A 335 -6.93 6.75 -9.95
CA ARG A 335 -6.69 6.58 -11.39
C ARG A 335 -7.78 5.74 -12.06
N SER A 336 -8.14 6.12 -13.28
CA SER A 336 -9.06 5.37 -14.13
C SER A 336 -8.42 5.06 -15.48
N VAL A 337 -8.63 3.84 -15.97
CA VAL A 337 -7.98 3.34 -17.20
C VAL A 337 -9.01 2.64 -18.08
N LEU A 338 -8.78 2.65 -19.39
CA LEU A 338 -9.55 1.85 -20.36
C LEU A 338 -8.85 0.53 -20.64
N LEU A 339 -9.37 -0.31 -21.54
CA LEU A 339 -8.68 -1.56 -21.89
C LEU A 339 -7.36 -1.27 -22.63
N PRO A 340 -6.31 -2.11 -22.49
CA PRO A 340 -5.00 -1.92 -23.15
C PRO A 340 -5.07 -1.68 -24.66
N GLY A 341 -5.97 -2.41 -25.35
CA GLY A 341 -6.16 -2.31 -26.79
C GLY A 341 -7.07 -1.17 -27.26
N THR A 342 -7.51 -0.27 -26.37
CA THR A 342 -8.36 0.86 -26.75
C THR A 342 -7.53 1.91 -27.47
N PRO A 343 -7.76 2.23 -28.76
CA PRO A 343 -6.97 3.22 -29.50
C PRO A 343 -7.04 4.62 -28.89
N ARG A 344 -5.98 5.42 -29.05
CA ARG A 344 -5.88 6.78 -28.50
C ARG A 344 -7.06 7.69 -28.87
N ALA A 345 -7.50 7.64 -30.13
CA ALA A 345 -8.66 8.42 -30.56
C ALA A 345 -9.94 8.07 -29.78
N ASP A 346 -10.13 6.78 -29.47
CA ASP A 346 -11.28 6.31 -28.69
C ASP A 346 -11.14 6.67 -27.21
N ARG A 347 -9.90 6.67 -26.68
CA ARG A 347 -9.61 7.17 -25.32
C ARG A 347 -9.95 8.65 -25.18
N ASP A 348 -9.52 9.47 -26.15
CA ASP A 348 -9.77 10.91 -26.18
C ASP A 348 -11.27 11.20 -26.34
N ALA A 349 -11.97 10.46 -27.21
CA ALA A 349 -13.42 10.55 -27.37
C ALA A 349 -14.16 10.16 -26.08
N PHE A 350 -13.78 9.04 -25.46
CA PHE A 350 -14.36 8.60 -24.19
C PHE A 350 -14.14 9.63 -23.07
N ALA A 351 -12.94 10.20 -22.97
CA ALA A 351 -12.62 11.26 -22.01
C ALA A 351 -13.53 12.49 -22.20
N ALA A 352 -13.78 12.90 -23.44
CA ALA A 352 -14.69 14.00 -23.74
C ALA A 352 -16.14 13.68 -23.34
N GLU A 353 -16.61 12.45 -23.54
CA GLU A 353 -17.95 12.02 -23.10
C GLU A 353 -18.09 12.01 -21.57
N VAL A 354 -17.05 11.58 -20.84
CA VAL A 354 -17.03 11.65 -19.36
C VAL A 354 -17.11 13.10 -18.88
N LEU A 355 -16.37 14.01 -19.51
CA LEU A 355 -16.44 15.45 -19.19
C LEU A 355 -17.84 16.03 -19.47
N SER A 356 -18.47 15.66 -20.58
CA SER A 356 -19.84 16.08 -20.89
C SER A 356 -20.87 15.53 -19.90
N ALA A 357 -20.75 14.25 -19.50
CA ALA A 357 -21.61 13.67 -18.45
C ALA A 357 -21.45 14.40 -17.10
N ARG A 358 -20.23 14.84 -16.78
CA ARG A 358 -19.94 15.61 -15.57
C ARG A 358 -20.58 17.00 -15.58
N GLU A 359 -20.63 17.68 -16.73
CA GLU A 359 -21.36 18.96 -16.86
C GLU A 359 -22.87 18.79 -16.58
N LEU A 360 -23.43 17.63 -16.95
CA LEU A 360 -24.84 17.31 -16.68
C LEU A 360 -25.13 17.07 -15.20
N GLU A 361 -24.15 16.72 -14.36
CA GLU A 361 -24.41 16.42 -12.92
C GLU A 361 -25.14 17.54 -12.18
N ARG A 362 -24.88 18.80 -12.58
CA ARG A 362 -25.54 19.99 -12.02
C ARG A 362 -26.71 20.47 -12.87
N ALA A 363 -26.65 20.26 -14.19
CA ALA A 363 -27.64 20.79 -15.11
C ALA A 363 -28.88 19.89 -15.25
N ASP A 364 -28.69 18.57 -15.29
CA ASP A 364 -29.72 17.55 -15.44
C ASP A 364 -29.22 16.21 -14.88
N GLU A 365 -29.50 15.97 -13.58
CA GLU A 365 -29.05 14.78 -12.86
C GLU A 365 -29.58 13.48 -13.49
N ALA A 366 -30.81 13.47 -14.02
CA ALA A 366 -31.39 12.29 -14.65
C ALA A 366 -30.63 11.92 -15.94
N ARG A 367 -30.33 12.91 -16.78
CA ARG A 367 -29.51 12.70 -17.99
C ARG A 367 -28.07 12.34 -17.66
N ALA A 368 -27.51 12.86 -16.57
CA ALA A 368 -26.19 12.47 -16.09
C ALA A 368 -26.15 10.99 -15.71
N ILE A 369 -27.14 10.51 -14.93
CA ILE A 369 -27.28 9.08 -14.56
C ILE A 369 -27.36 8.20 -15.82
N GLU A 370 -28.20 8.56 -16.78
CA GLU A 370 -28.33 7.80 -18.03
C GLU A 370 -27.00 7.77 -18.81
N SER A 371 -26.30 8.91 -18.85
CA SER A 371 -25.00 9.02 -19.54
C SER A 371 -23.94 8.14 -18.88
N TYR A 372 -23.84 8.16 -17.54
CA TYR A 372 -22.91 7.28 -16.84
C TYR A 372 -23.24 5.80 -17.03
N ARG A 373 -24.52 5.42 -17.00
CA ARG A 373 -24.94 4.03 -17.28
C ARG A 373 -24.53 3.59 -18.70
N ARG A 374 -24.65 4.45 -19.72
CA ARG A 374 -24.17 4.15 -21.09
C ARG A 374 -22.65 4.02 -21.15
N LEU A 375 -21.91 4.90 -20.46
CA LEU A 375 -20.45 4.84 -20.40
C LEU A 375 -19.97 3.55 -19.73
N ILE A 376 -20.57 3.18 -18.61
CA ILE A 376 -20.28 1.93 -17.87
C ILE A 376 -20.60 0.71 -18.72
N ALA A 377 -21.71 0.71 -19.46
CA ALA A 377 -22.05 -0.40 -20.34
C ALA A 377 -21.00 -0.65 -21.44
N ARG A 378 -20.34 0.42 -21.94
CA ARG A 378 -19.26 0.31 -22.94
C ARG A 378 -17.91 -0.03 -22.29
N TYR A 379 -17.61 0.57 -21.15
CA TYR A 379 -16.32 0.40 -20.44
C TYR A 379 -16.55 0.18 -18.94
N PRO A 380 -16.92 -1.04 -18.52
CA PRO A 380 -17.25 -1.34 -17.12
C PRO A 380 -16.04 -1.35 -16.18
N GLY A 381 -14.82 -1.17 -16.72
CA GLY A 381 -13.58 -1.10 -15.93
C GLY A 381 -13.18 0.32 -15.52
N PHE A 382 -13.95 1.35 -15.88
CA PHE A 382 -13.54 2.74 -15.70
C PHE A 382 -14.04 3.33 -14.37
N ALA A 383 -13.19 3.27 -13.33
CA ALA A 383 -13.52 3.57 -11.94
C ALA A 383 -14.27 4.89 -11.69
N GLU A 384 -13.86 5.99 -12.34
CA GLU A 384 -14.47 7.32 -12.14
C GLU A 384 -15.96 7.33 -12.50
N THR A 385 -16.39 6.59 -13.54
CA THR A 385 -17.81 6.57 -13.94
C THR A 385 -18.70 5.90 -12.90
N HIS A 386 -18.22 4.82 -12.28
CA HIS A 386 -18.89 4.17 -11.15
C HIS A 386 -19.00 5.12 -9.95
N PHE A 387 -17.91 5.82 -9.60
CA PHE A 387 -17.93 6.77 -8.48
C PHE A 387 -18.93 7.91 -8.70
N ARG A 388 -18.94 8.47 -9.92
CA ARG A 388 -19.84 9.58 -10.30
C ARG A 388 -21.30 9.13 -10.29
N LEU A 389 -21.60 7.96 -10.85
CA LEU A 389 -22.93 7.35 -10.80
C LEU A 389 -23.38 7.10 -9.35
N ALA A 390 -22.51 6.54 -8.51
CA ALA A 390 -22.78 6.28 -7.11
C ALA A 390 -23.22 7.54 -6.34
N ARG A 391 -22.56 8.68 -6.59
CA ARG A 391 -22.94 9.97 -5.99
C ARG A 391 -24.33 10.41 -6.39
N LEU A 392 -24.69 10.30 -7.67
CA LEU A 392 -26.03 10.67 -8.17
C LEU A 392 -27.10 9.75 -7.58
N LEU A 393 -26.82 8.45 -7.52
CA LEU A 393 -27.71 7.45 -6.90
C LEU A 393 -27.90 7.71 -5.40
N GLN A 394 -26.83 8.08 -4.69
CA GLN A 394 -26.92 8.44 -3.27
C GLN A 394 -27.81 9.66 -3.06
N ARG A 395 -27.68 10.70 -3.90
CA ARG A 395 -28.51 11.92 -3.81
C ARG A 395 -29.99 11.67 -4.11
N SER A 396 -30.27 10.77 -5.06
CA SER A 396 -31.63 10.34 -5.39
C SER A 396 -32.22 9.30 -4.43
N GLY A 397 -31.45 8.88 -3.41
CA GLY A 397 -31.91 7.96 -2.36
C GLY A 397 -31.75 6.47 -2.68
N ALA A 398 -31.19 6.11 -3.85
CA ALA A 398 -30.90 4.73 -4.26
C ALA A 398 -29.64 4.18 -3.56
N ARG A 399 -29.69 4.07 -2.23
CA ARG A 399 -28.53 3.80 -1.36
C ARG A 399 -27.82 2.48 -1.66
N ASP A 400 -28.56 1.39 -1.86
CA ASP A 400 -27.94 0.08 -2.11
C ASP A 400 -27.25 0.02 -3.48
N GLU A 401 -27.81 0.68 -4.49
CA GLU A 401 -27.19 0.78 -5.80
C GLU A 401 -25.94 1.66 -5.72
N ALA A 402 -26.03 2.82 -5.07
CA ALA A 402 -24.88 3.69 -4.82
C ALA A 402 -23.74 2.95 -4.11
N TYR A 403 -24.04 2.14 -3.08
CA TYR A 403 -23.03 1.36 -2.37
C TYR A 403 -22.29 0.40 -3.31
N ARG A 404 -23.01 -0.33 -4.17
CA ARG A 404 -22.39 -1.26 -5.13
C ARG A 404 -21.47 -0.52 -6.11
N GLU A 405 -21.92 0.62 -6.62
CA GLU A 405 -21.14 1.45 -7.53
C GLU A 405 -19.89 2.05 -6.85
N TYR A 406 -19.99 2.45 -5.57
CA TYR A 406 -18.83 2.89 -4.79
C TYR A 406 -17.80 1.77 -4.56
N VAL A 407 -18.25 0.54 -4.28
CA VAL A 407 -17.37 -0.63 -4.16
C VAL A 407 -16.66 -0.91 -5.48
N LEU A 408 -17.37 -0.87 -6.61
CA LEU A 408 -16.76 -1.03 -7.94
C LEU A 408 -15.72 0.06 -8.21
N ALA A 409 -16.03 1.32 -7.87
CA ALA A 409 -15.09 2.43 -8.04
C ALA A 409 -13.80 2.23 -7.23
N ARG A 410 -13.88 1.70 -5.99
CA ARG A 410 -12.70 1.33 -5.20
C ARG A 410 -11.91 0.22 -5.89
N ASP A 411 -12.59 -0.85 -6.29
CA ASP A 411 -11.93 -2.06 -6.78
C ASP A 411 -11.29 -1.87 -8.17
N LEU A 412 -11.82 -0.94 -8.96
CA LEU A 412 -11.32 -0.57 -10.28
C LEU A 412 -10.26 0.55 -10.24
N ASP A 413 -9.96 1.14 -9.07
CA ASP A 413 -8.95 2.19 -8.94
C ASP A 413 -7.58 1.67 -9.39
N ALA A 414 -7.03 2.27 -10.44
CA ALA A 414 -5.75 1.87 -11.01
C ALA A 414 -4.54 2.32 -10.16
N HIS A 415 -4.76 3.01 -9.04
CA HIS A 415 -3.82 3.22 -7.96
C HIS A 415 -4.52 3.09 -6.60
N PRO A 416 -4.76 1.86 -6.11
CA PRO A 416 -5.52 1.63 -4.89
C PRO A 416 -4.87 2.24 -3.66
N MET A 417 -5.63 3.06 -2.93
CA MET A 417 -5.29 3.51 -1.58
C MET A 417 -6.04 2.72 -0.50
N ARG A 418 -7.25 2.25 -0.83
CA ARG A 418 -8.08 1.40 0.04
C ARG A 418 -7.82 -0.06 -0.26
N CYS A 419 -8.22 -0.93 0.67
CA CYS A 419 -8.08 -2.38 0.52
C CYS A 419 -9.13 -2.89 -0.49
N PRO A 420 -8.74 -3.43 -1.66
CA PRO A 420 -9.71 -3.91 -2.65
C PRO A 420 -10.49 -5.13 -2.17
N SER A 421 -11.71 -5.36 -2.69
CA SER A 421 -12.57 -6.48 -2.28
C SER A 421 -11.86 -7.83 -2.39
N ALA A 422 -11.05 -8.05 -3.44
CA ALA A 422 -10.32 -9.31 -3.60
C ALA A 422 -9.40 -9.64 -2.42
N PHE A 423 -8.82 -8.64 -1.75
CA PHE A 423 -7.99 -8.82 -0.54
C PHE A 423 -8.86 -9.01 0.70
N GLN A 424 -10.00 -8.32 0.78
CA GLN A 424 -11.00 -8.52 1.82
C GLN A 424 -11.56 -9.96 1.81
N ASP A 425 -11.83 -10.49 0.61
CA ASP A 425 -12.34 -11.85 0.43
C ASP A 425 -11.37 -12.93 0.92
N VAL A 426 -10.06 -12.68 0.86
CA VAL A 426 -9.05 -13.58 1.45
C VAL A 426 -9.26 -13.71 2.96
N TYR A 427 -9.60 -12.64 3.67
CA TYR A 427 -9.93 -12.72 5.10
C TYR A 427 -11.19 -13.55 5.33
N ARG A 428 -12.25 -13.28 4.56
CA ARG A 428 -13.53 -14.02 4.63
C ARG A 428 -13.33 -15.51 4.38
N GLU A 429 -12.43 -15.85 3.46
CA GLU A 429 -12.07 -17.22 3.11
C GLU A 429 -11.24 -17.91 4.20
N LEU A 430 -10.17 -17.26 4.70
CA LEU A 430 -9.16 -17.91 5.52
C LEU A 430 -9.44 -17.86 7.02
N ALA A 431 -10.11 -16.83 7.53
CA ALA A 431 -10.41 -16.70 8.95
C ALA A 431 -11.18 -17.92 9.52
N PRO A 432 -12.31 -18.35 8.93
CA PRO A 432 -13.05 -19.50 9.47
C PRO A 432 -12.26 -20.82 9.35
N ARG A 433 -11.39 -20.96 8.34
CA ARG A 433 -10.55 -22.17 8.15
C ARG A 433 -9.51 -22.36 9.25
N HIS A 434 -9.12 -21.29 9.93
CA HIS A 434 -8.11 -21.30 10.99
C HIS A 434 -8.68 -20.96 12.38
N GLY A 435 -10.02 -21.00 12.52
CA GLY A 435 -10.70 -20.71 13.78
C GLY A 435 -10.51 -19.27 14.28
N ALA A 436 -10.10 -18.34 13.41
CA ALA A 436 -10.00 -16.93 13.74
C ALA A 436 -11.37 -16.26 13.70
N LEU A 437 -11.62 -15.34 14.62
CA LEU A 437 -12.83 -14.52 14.64
C LEU A 437 -12.74 -13.47 13.53
N LEU A 438 -13.70 -13.48 12.62
CA LEU A 438 -13.79 -12.52 11.52
C LEU A 438 -14.65 -11.32 11.94
N VAL A 439 -14.07 -10.12 11.92
CA VAL A 439 -14.79 -8.86 12.01
C VAL A 439 -14.73 -8.21 10.64
N ASP A 440 -15.83 -8.25 9.90
CA ASP A 440 -15.90 -7.59 8.59
C ASP A 440 -16.07 -6.08 8.79
N GLY A 441 -14.96 -5.34 8.77
CA GLY A 441 -14.97 -3.91 9.03
C GLY A 441 -15.81 -3.14 8.03
N GLN A 442 -15.86 -3.59 6.77
CA GLN A 442 -16.63 -2.94 5.71
C GLN A 442 -18.13 -3.00 6.04
N ASP A 443 -18.62 -4.19 6.43
CA ASP A 443 -20.02 -4.40 6.80
C ASP A 443 -20.37 -3.72 8.12
N VAL A 444 -19.47 -3.78 9.12
CA VAL A 444 -19.63 -3.11 10.41
C VAL A 444 -19.81 -1.59 10.23
N LEU A 445 -18.95 -0.97 9.42
CA LEU A 445 -19.03 0.47 9.18
C LEU A 445 -20.23 0.83 8.28
N ARG A 446 -20.63 -0.02 7.33
CA ARG A 446 -21.87 0.19 6.59
C ARG A 446 -23.10 0.17 7.51
N ALA A 447 -23.22 -0.83 8.38
CA ALA A 447 -24.34 -0.90 9.32
C ALA A 447 -24.36 0.32 10.26
N ARG A 448 -23.17 0.79 10.68
CA ARG A 448 -23.06 2.05 11.44
C ARG A 448 -23.51 3.25 10.63
N ALA A 449 -23.12 3.35 9.36
CA ALA A 449 -23.55 4.42 8.44
C ALA A 449 -25.08 4.46 8.27
N GLU A 450 -25.71 3.31 8.14
CA GLU A 450 -27.17 3.17 8.05
C GLU A 450 -27.85 3.66 9.34
N ALA A 451 -27.32 3.28 10.50
CA ALA A 451 -27.84 3.69 11.80
C ALA A 451 -27.74 5.21 12.05
N VAL A 452 -26.72 5.88 11.51
CA VAL A 452 -26.56 7.34 11.62
C VAL A 452 -27.16 8.12 10.44
N GLY A 453 -27.82 7.43 9.50
CA GLY A 453 -28.60 8.02 8.43
C GLY A 453 -27.84 8.41 7.16
N SER A 454 -26.51 8.26 7.10
CA SER A 454 -25.74 8.49 5.86
C SER A 454 -25.94 7.35 4.85
N GLY A 455 -26.05 6.12 5.35
CA GLY A 455 -26.23 4.90 4.55
C GLY A 455 -25.06 4.57 3.61
N GLN A 456 -23.91 5.24 3.76
CA GLN A 456 -22.71 5.04 2.96
C GLN A 456 -21.45 5.18 3.84
N LEU A 457 -20.37 4.54 3.45
CA LEU A 457 -19.05 4.72 4.08
C LEU A 457 -18.48 6.07 3.64
N ASP A 458 -18.71 7.10 4.44
CA ASP A 458 -18.36 8.50 4.16
C ASP A 458 -17.51 9.14 5.27
N ASP A 459 -17.25 10.44 5.15
CA ASP A 459 -16.43 11.23 6.08
C ASP A 459 -16.98 11.31 7.52
N ILE A 460 -18.16 10.74 7.82
CA ILE A 460 -18.60 10.57 9.22
C ILE A 460 -17.79 9.45 9.89
N LEU A 461 -17.47 8.41 9.14
CA LEU A 461 -16.80 7.20 9.65
C LEU A 461 -15.29 7.20 9.38
N PHE A 462 -14.79 8.14 8.59
CA PHE A 462 -13.39 8.27 8.23
C PHE A 462 -12.92 9.72 8.23
N ASN A 463 -11.64 9.96 8.54
CA ASN A 463 -11.04 11.29 8.41
C ASN A 463 -10.30 11.49 7.09
N ASP A 464 -10.10 10.41 6.31
CA ASP A 464 -9.53 10.44 4.98
C ASP A 464 -9.97 9.22 4.16
N ALA A 465 -9.14 8.71 3.24
CA ALA A 465 -9.47 7.55 2.40
C ALA A 465 -9.71 6.25 3.19
N MET A 466 -9.14 6.07 4.38
CA MET A 466 -9.20 4.78 5.09
C MET A 466 -9.10 4.87 6.61
N HIS A 467 -8.62 5.98 7.19
CA HIS A 467 -8.44 6.09 8.63
C HIS A 467 -9.78 6.34 9.32
N PRO A 468 -10.21 5.43 10.21
CA PRO A 468 -11.50 5.56 10.89
C PRO A 468 -11.57 6.84 11.73
N SER A 469 -12.73 7.48 11.73
CA SER A 469 -13.05 8.53 12.71
C SER A 469 -13.19 7.93 14.11
N LEU A 470 -13.46 8.77 15.12
CA LEU A 470 -13.79 8.31 16.46
C LEU A 470 -14.92 7.26 16.45
N ASP A 471 -16.00 7.50 15.70
CA ASP A 471 -17.08 6.51 15.54
C ASP A 471 -16.64 5.25 14.83
N GLY A 472 -15.82 5.37 13.79
CA GLY A 472 -15.30 4.21 13.07
C GLY A 472 -14.49 3.32 14.00
N HIS A 473 -13.62 3.90 14.84
CA HIS A 473 -12.88 3.15 15.85
C HIS A 473 -13.79 2.49 16.89
N MET A 474 -14.81 3.20 17.37
CA MET A 474 -15.77 2.66 18.33
C MET A 474 -16.56 1.48 17.74
N ALA A 475 -17.12 1.63 16.53
CA ALA A 475 -17.91 0.58 15.88
C ALA A 475 -17.08 -0.69 15.62
N LEU A 476 -15.83 -0.54 15.17
CA LEU A 476 -14.92 -1.68 15.01
C LEU A 476 -14.60 -2.35 16.35
N ALA A 477 -14.39 -1.57 17.42
CA ALA A 477 -14.12 -2.13 18.74
C ALA A 477 -15.33 -2.86 19.34
N GLU A 478 -16.54 -2.31 19.18
CA GLU A 478 -17.80 -2.96 19.55
C GLU A 478 -17.98 -4.30 18.83
N ALA A 479 -17.70 -4.35 17.52
CA ALA A 479 -17.78 -5.58 16.75
C ALA A 479 -16.76 -6.64 17.22
N ILE A 480 -15.53 -6.23 17.55
CA ILE A 480 -14.52 -7.14 18.13
C ILE A 480 -14.98 -7.66 19.49
N LEU A 481 -15.49 -6.80 20.37
CA LEU A 481 -15.99 -7.18 21.68
C LEU A 481 -17.19 -8.14 21.56
N SER A 482 -18.10 -7.92 20.60
CA SER A 482 -19.19 -8.86 20.32
C SER A 482 -18.66 -10.22 19.88
N ALA A 483 -17.71 -10.26 18.94
CA ALA A 483 -17.12 -11.52 18.49
C ALA A 483 -16.41 -12.28 19.62
N LEU A 484 -15.71 -11.57 20.51
CA LEU A 484 -15.10 -12.16 21.72
C LEU A 484 -16.15 -12.71 22.68
N ARG A 485 -17.26 -11.99 22.89
CA ARG A 485 -18.40 -12.43 23.72
C ARG A 485 -19.04 -13.69 23.16
N ASP A 486 -19.35 -13.71 21.86
CA ASP A 486 -19.94 -14.87 21.17
C ASP A 486 -19.05 -16.11 21.31
N ARG A 487 -17.73 -15.91 21.25
CA ARG A 487 -16.74 -16.98 21.43
C ARG A 487 -16.61 -17.48 22.88
N GLY A 488 -17.13 -16.74 23.87
CA GLY A 488 -16.90 -16.98 25.29
C GLY A 488 -15.45 -16.74 25.70
N ALA A 489 -14.73 -15.86 24.99
CA ALA A 489 -13.33 -15.58 25.24
C ALA A 489 -13.12 -15.07 26.68
N PHE A 490 -12.01 -15.44 27.33
CA PHE A 490 -11.68 -14.98 28.69
C PHE A 490 -12.71 -15.38 29.77
N GLY A 491 -13.54 -16.40 29.52
CA GLY A 491 -14.62 -16.77 30.43
C GLY A 491 -15.79 -15.80 30.40
N TRP A 492 -15.95 -15.01 29.32
CA TRP A 492 -17.04 -14.04 29.19
C TRP A 492 -18.42 -14.70 29.41
N PRO A 493 -19.17 -14.31 30.45
CA PRO A 493 -20.48 -14.90 30.72
C PRO A 493 -21.47 -14.60 29.59
N GLN A 494 -22.14 -15.61 29.05
CA GLN A 494 -23.13 -15.42 27.98
C GLN A 494 -24.32 -14.54 28.40
N SER A 495 -24.59 -14.41 29.70
CA SER A 495 -25.60 -13.51 30.25
C SER A 495 -25.23 -12.02 30.17
N LEU A 496 -23.94 -11.69 29.98
CA LEU A 496 -23.45 -10.32 29.93
C LEU A 496 -23.24 -9.87 28.48
N ALA A 497 -24.08 -8.94 28.01
CA ALA A 497 -23.99 -8.39 26.67
C ALA A 497 -22.66 -7.67 26.41
N ALA A 498 -22.24 -7.63 25.14
CA ALA A 498 -21.14 -6.78 24.73
C ALA A 498 -21.50 -5.30 24.96
N PRO A 499 -20.57 -4.47 25.46
CA PRO A 499 -20.88 -3.10 25.81
C PRO A 499 -21.10 -2.25 24.55
N ALA A 500 -22.14 -1.42 24.58
CA ALA A 500 -22.27 -0.28 23.67
C ALA A 500 -21.45 0.89 24.20
N ILE A 501 -20.71 1.56 23.34
CA ILE A 501 -19.79 2.64 23.68
C ILE A 501 -20.41 3.96 23.19
N SER A 502 -20.69 4.88 24.11
CA SER A 502 -21.09 6.24 23.75
C SER A 502 -19.86 7.08 23.36
N ARG A 503 -20.05 8.08 22.50
CA ARG A 503 -18.95 8.96 22.04
C ARG A 503 -18.35 9.73 23.21
N GLU A 504 -19.21 10.24 24.08
CA GLU A 504 -18.85 11.04 25.24
C GLU A 504 -17.97 10.23 26.20
N ALA A 505 -18.43 9.05 26.63
CA ALA A 505 -17.63 8.17 27.49
C ALA A 505 -16.30 7.74 26.85
N CYS A 506 -16.26 7.51 25.53
CA CYS A 506 -15.01 7.17 24.84
C CYS A 506 -14.07 8.38 24.79
N ALA A 507 -14.58 9.56 24.47
CA ALA A 507 -13.82 10.79 24.42
C ALA A 507 -13.24 11.15 25.80
N ASP A 508 -14.06 11.06 26.85
CA ASP A 508 -13.66 11.30 28.24
C ASP A 508 -12.57 10.31 28.69
N HIS A 509 -12.73 9.02 28.37
CA HIS A 509 -11.76 8.00 28.79
C HIS A 509 -10.38 8.19 28.14
N PHE A 510 -10.34 8.57 26.86
CA PHE A 510 -9.10 8.72 26.09
C PHE A 510 -8.59 10.15 26.00
N ASP A 511 -9.16 11.09 26.77
CA ASP A 511 -8.82 12.51 26.75
C ASP A 511 -8.84 13.10 25.32
N VAL A 512 -9.90 12.78 24.56
CA VAL A 512 -10.12 13.31 23.21
C VAL A 512 -10.56 14.76 23.31
N THR A 513 -9.57 15.64 23.26
CA THR A 513 -9.73 17.09 23.48
C THR A 513 -9.42 17.88 22.22
N ALA A 514 -9.35 19.22 22.34
CA ALA A 514 -8.89 20.10 21.27
C ALA A 514 -7.52 19.71 20.70
N ALA A 515 -6.60 19.15 21.51
CA ALA A 515 -5.30 18.70 21.01
C ALA A 515 -5.45 17.56 19.99
N THR A 516 -6.31 16.59 20.29
CA THR A 516 -6.63 15.47 19.41
C THR A 516 -7.24 15.96 18.10
N TRP A 517 -8.24 16.84 18.17
CA TRP A 517 -8.90 17.38 16.97
C TRP A 517 -7.98 18.26 16.11
N LYS A 518 -7.02 18.97 16.71
CA LYS A 518 -5.96 19.67 15.96
C LYS A 518 -5.09 18.68 15.19
N GLU A 519 -4.71 17.56 15.79
CA GLU A 519 -3.94 16.52 15.09
C GLU A 519 -4.75 15.85 13.97
N VAL A 520 -6.03 15.53 14.21
CA VAL A 520 -6.94 15.01 13.18
C VAL A 520 -6.98 15.97 11.98
N CYS A 521 -7.24 17.27 12.21
CA CYS A 521 -7.30 18.25 11.15
C CYS A 521 -5.97 18.41 10.41
N ARG A 522 -4.84 18.48 11.14
CA ARG A 522 -3.49 18.59 10.57
C ARG A 522 -3.14 17.39 9.70
N PHE A 523 -3.43 16.18 10.18
CA PHE A 523 -3.18 14.95 9.45
C PHE A 523 -4.04 14.87 8.19
N ALA A 524 -5.36 15.04 8.31
CA ALA A 524 -6.30 14.91 7.20
C ALA A 524 -6.01 15.95 6.09
N SER A 525 -5.81 17.23 6.45
CA SER A 525 -5.37 18.25 5.48
C SER A 525 -4.07 17.86 4.77
N GLY A 526 -3.06 17.42 5.54
CA GLY A 526 -1.80 16.93 4.98
C GLY A 526 -1.99 15.76 4.01
N PHE A 527 -2.85 14.80 4.35
CA PHE A 527 -3.18 13.65 3.50
C PHE A 527 -3.84 14.10 2.18
N TYR A 528 -4.88 14.93 2.25
CA TYR A 528 -5.58 15.41 1.05
C TYR A 528 -4.66 16.25 0.16
N ARG A 529 -3.81 17.12 0.74
CA ARG A 529 -2.78 17.86 -0.01
C ARG A 529 -1.80 16.94 -0.69
N ALA A 530 -1.36 15.89 0.01
CA ALA A 530 -0.39 14.94 -0.52
C ALA A 530 -0.98 14.14 -1.70
N THR A 531 -2.27 13.84 -1.68
CA THR A 531 -2.94 13.01 -2.69
C THR A 531 -3.55 13.81 -3.87
N LEU A 532 -3.38 15.13 -3.95
CA LEU A 532 -3.82 15.92 -5.11
C LEU A 532 -3.19 15.48 -6.45
N PRO A 533 -1.87 15.19 -6.53
CA PRO A 533 -1.21 14.91 -7.81
C PRO A 533 -1.63 13.60 -8.48
N ILE A 534 -2.26 12.68 -7.75
CA ILE A 534 -2.54 11.32 -8.24
C ILE A 534 -3.95 11.16 -8.79
N ARG A 535 -4.73 12.25 -8.91
CA ARG A 535 -6.15 12.22 -9.28
C ARG A 535 -6.47 13.08 -10.49
N PHE A 536 -7.39 12.58 -11.32
CA PHE A 536 -8.12 13.39 -12.29
C PHE A 536 -9.12 14.28 -11.54
N ASP A 537 -9.02 15.60 -11.74
CA ASP A 537 -9.82 16.62 -11.02
C ASP A 537 -9.66 16.58 -9.49
N PRO A 538 -8.64 17.27 -8.93
CA PRO A 538 -8.36 17.25 -7.50
C PRO A 538 -9.26 18.18 -6.66
N ALA A 539 -10.28 18.81 -7.26
CA ALA A 539 -11.05 19.89 -6.62
C ALA A 539 -11.71 19.49 -5.30
N GLU A 540 -12.25 18.28 -5.21
CA GLU A 540 -12.88 17.80 -3.97
C GLU A 540 -11.84 17.50 -2.87
N ARG A 541 -10.73 16.84 -3.21
CA ARG A 541 -9.60 16.66 -2.28
C ARG A 541 -9.04 18.00 -1.81
N GLU A 542 -8.92 18.98 -2.71
CA GLU A 542 -8.48 20.34 -2.35
C GLU A 542 -9.46 21.04 -1.42
N ALA A 543 -10.76 20.97 -1.70
CA ALA A 543 -11.80 21.53 -0.84
C ALA A 543 -11.77 20.90 0.57
N LYS A 544 -11.58 19.57 0.66
CA LYS A 544 -11.43 18.88 1.95
C LYS A 544 -10.17 19.33 2.67
N ALA A 545 -9.03 19.45 1.97
CA ALA A 545 -7.80 19.97 2.57
C ALA A 545 -8.01 21.37 3.17
N VAL A 546 -8.62 22.28 2.43
CA VAL A 546 -8.93 23.64 2.88
C VAL A 546 -9.90 23.64 4.07
N ALA A 547 -10.91 22.78 4.07
CA ALA A 547 -11.86 22.65 5.17
C ALA A 547 -11.16 22.22 6.47
N TYR A 548 -10.29 21.22 6.41
CA TYR A 548 -9.48 20.78 7.56
C TYR A 548 -8.46 21.85 8.00
N GLU A 549 -7.82 22.57 7.07
CA GLU A 549 -6.92 23.70 7.38
C GLU A 549 -7.66 24.84 8.09
N SER A 550 -8.88 25.16 7.65
CA SER A 550 -9.74 26.15 8.28
C SER A 550 -10.16 25.72 9.68
N ALA A 551 -10.58 24.47 9.83
CA ALA A 551 -10.92 23.88 11.13
C ALA A 551 -9.73 23.90 12.11
N LEU A 552 -8.52 23.57 11.64
CA LEU A 552 -7.31 23.65 12.44
C LEU A 552 -7.08 25.06 13.00
N LYS A 553 -7.17 26.09 12.14
CA LYS A 553 -7.03 27.49 12.55
C LYS A 553 -8.08 27.91 13.59
N ARG A 554 -9.32 27.48 13.42
CA ARG A 554 -10.43 27.75 14.35
C ARG A 554 -10.19 27.09 15.72
N LEU A 555 -9.75 25.83 15.74
CA LEU A 555 -9.35 25.13 16.98
C LEU A 555 -8.15 25.81 17.65
N GLU A 556 -7.19 26.32 16.88
CA GLU A 556 -6.05 27.09 17.41
C GLU A 556 -6.49 28.42 18.02
N ALA A 557 -7.54 29.04 17.49
CA ALA A 557 -8.18 30.23 18.04
C ALA A 557 -9.09 29.96 19.26
N GLY A 558 -9.21 28.70 19.72
CA GLY A 558 -9.95 28.34 20.93
C GLY A 558 -11.41 27.93 20.70
N GLU A 559 -11.84 27.78 19.45
CA GLU A 559 -13.16 27.24 19.15
C GLU A 559 -13.24 25.73 19.48
N THR A 560 -14.43 25.26 19.85
CA THR A 560 -14.66 23.84 20.16
C THR A 560 -14.82 23.00 18.89
N ALA A 561 -14.46 21.72 18.94
CA ALA A 561 -14.57 20.83 17.80
C ALA A 561 -16.02 20.63 17.33
N ASP A 562 -17.00 20.65 18.26
CA ASP A 562 -18.42 20.49 17.94
C ASP A 562 -19.02 21.71 17.20
N ALA A 563 -18.36 22.87 17.25
CA ALA A 563 -18.75 24.05 16.49
C ALA A 563 -18.22 24.04 15.05
N LEU A 564 -17.38 23.06 14.70
CA LEU A 564 -16.85 22.89 13.35
C LEU A 564 -17.87 22.19 12.44
N SER A 565 -17.90 22.58 11.17
CA SER A 565 -18.77 21.95 10.16
C SER A 565 -18.06 20.82 9.39
N VAL A 566 -17.02 20.23 9.97
CA VAL A 566 -16.22 19.17 9.34
C VAL A 566 -16.73 17.81 9.79
N ARG A 567 -17.13 16.97 8.84
CA ARG A 567 -17.62 15.61 9.12
C ARG A 567 -16.52 14.77 9.77
N GLY A 568 -16.92 13.93 10.73
CA GLY A 568 -16.00 13.07 11.48
C GLY A 568 -15.10 13.81 12.48
N VAL A 569 -15.35 15.10 12.75
CA VAL A 569 -14.65 15.91 13.75
C VAL A 569 -15.64 16.36 14.83
N GLY A 570 -15.24 16.22 16.09
CA GLY A 570 -16.09 16.52 17.25
C GLY A 570 -16.67 15.27 17.91
N VAL A 571 -17.27 15.47 19.08
CA VAL A 571 -17.90 14.44 19.93
C VAL A 571 -19.43 14.52 19.83
N GLY A 572 -19.97 15.70 19.52
CA GLY A 572 -21.40 15.92 19.31
C GLY A 572 -21.99 15.01 18.23
N ARG A 573 -23.33 14.84 18.25
CA ARG A 573 -24.04 14.05 17.21
C ARG A 573 -23.57 14.48 15.82
N PRO A 574 -23.36 13.52 14.89
CA PRO A 574 -22.81 13.85 13.60
C PRO A 574 -23.78 14.84 12.96
N GLY A 575 -23.35 16.10 12.85
CA GLY A 575 -24.21 17.14 12.32
C GLY A 575 -24.66 16.73 10.93
N THR A 576 -25.92 16.98 10.59
CA THR A 576 -26.42 17.01 9.21
C THR A 576 -25.84 18.21 8.47
N GLY A 577 -24.53 18.47 8.66
CA GLY A 577 -23.80 19.51 7.95
C GLY A 577 -23.97 19.30 6.45
N PRO A 578 -24.03 20.40 5.68
CA PRO A 578 -24.40 20.34 4.27
C PRO A 578 -23.58 19.25 3.57
N ALA A 579 -24.25 18.45 2.74
CA ALA A 579 -23.56 17.60 1.77
C ALA A 579 -22.49 18.45 1.07
N PRO A 580 -21.32 17.89 0.71
CA PRO A 580 -20.24 18.65 0.09
C PRO A 580 -20.82 19.58 -0.98
N HIS A 581 -20.55 20.88 -0.80
CA HIS A 581 -21.17 21.93 -1.59
C HIS A 581 -21.08 21.61 -3.08
N ARG A 582 -22.27 21.60 -3.69
CA ARG A 582 -22.65 21.70 -5.10
C ARG A 582 -21.53 21.69 -6.13
#